data_AF-A0A8J9SBH2-F1
#
_entry.id   AF-A0A8J9SBH2-F1
#
_cell.length_a   1.000
_cell.length_b   1.000
_cell.length_c   1.000
_cell.angle_alpha   90.00
_cell.angle_beta   90.00
_cell.angle_gamma   90.00
#
_symmetry.space_group_name_H-M   'P 1'
#
loop_
_entity.id
_entity.type
_entity.pdbx_description
1 polymer ?
#
loop_
_entity_poly.entity_id
_entity_poly.type
_entity_poly.pdbx_seq_one_letter_code
_entity_poly.pdbx_strand_id
1 'polypeptide(L)'
;MNPPVALESCEPASRAALRRARRVCVKAGTSVVANEDGRPSLTRLGAMTEQIADLVQSGIQVILVSSGSVGMGKRLLRKQRNLQMSFRDIHNNDH
;
A
#
# COMPACT_ATOMS: atom_id res chain seq x y z
N MET A 1 -41.54 -26.22 13.56
CA MET A 1 -40.27 -25.76 12.96
C MET A 1 -39.85 -24.51 13.71
N ASN A 2 -38.72 -24.53 14.39
CA ASN A 2 -38.16 -23.31 14.98
C ASN A 2 -37.58 -22.43 13.86
N PRO A 3 -37.76 -21.10 13.91
CA PRO A 3 -37.04 -20.20 13.02
C PRO A 3 -35.52 -20.37 13.24
N PRO A 4 -34.68 -20.16 12.21
CA PRO A 4 -33.24 -20.21 12.38
C PRO A 4 -32.83 -19.19 13.45
N VAL A 5 -32.06 -19.67 14.43
CA VAL A 5 -31.44 -18.87 15.49
C VAL A 5 -30.78 -17.64 14.85
N ALA A 6 -31.35 -16.47 15.09
CA ALA A 6 -30.68 -15.21 14.86
C ALA A 6 -29.46 -15.20 15.80
N LEU A 7 -28.31 -15.59 15.26
CA LEU A 7 -27.03 -15.20 15.82
C LEU A 7 -26.93 -13.69 15.65
N GLU A 8 -27.46 -12.94 16.61
CA GLU A 8 -27.04 -11.56 16.83
C GLU A 8 -25.54 -11.62 17.09
N SER A 9 -24.78 -11.42 16.02
CA SER A 9 -23.33 -11.32 16.10
C SER A 9 -23.03 -10.07 16.92
N CYS A 10 -22.35 -10.25 18.05
CA CYS A 10 -21.71 -9.16 18.77
C CYS A 10 -20.53 -8.65 17.93
N GLU A 11 -20.84 -8.06 16.78
CA GLU A 11 -19.88 -7.38 15.93
C GLU A 11 -19.52 -6.06 16.61
N PRO A 12 -18.22 -5.74 16.77
CA PRO A 12 -17.80 -4.42 17.23
C PRO A 12 -18.49 -3.34 16.42
N ALA A 13 -18.97 -2.28 17.09
CA ALA A 13 -19.66 -1.16 16.44
C ALA A 13 -18.87 -0.58 15.26
N SER A 14 -17.53 -0.63 15.32
CA SER A 14 -16.64 -0.23 14.22
C SER A 14 -16.78 -1.08 12.95
N ARG A 15 -16.97 -2.40 13.07
CA ARG A 15 -17.20 -3.30 11.93
C ARG A 15 -18.58 -3.07 11.33
N ALA A 16 -19.60 -2.90 12.17
CA ALA A 16 -20.95 -2.56 11.72
C ALA A 16 -20.98 -1.20 10.99
N ALA A 17 -20.27 -0.20 11.51
CA ALA A 17 -20.14 1.12 10.89
C ALA A 17 -19.44 1.06 9.52
N LEU A 18 -18.34 0.29 9.41
CA LEU A 18 -17.64 0.11 8.13
C LEU A 18 -18.53 -0.52 7.05
N ARG A 19 -19.36 -1.51 7.38
CA ARG A 19 -20.27 -2.17 6.42
C ARG A 19 -21.33 -1.22 5.83
N ARG A 20 -21.66 -0.13 6.52
CA ARG A 20 -22.66 0.86 6.11
C ARG A 20 -22.01 2.13 5.54
N ALA A 21 -20.69 2.21 5.51
CA ALA A 21 -19.97 3.41 5.10
C ALA A 21 -20.05 3.62 3.57
N ARG A 22 -20.43 4.83 3.16
CA ARG A 22 -20.41 5.25 1.75
C ARG A 22 -19.06 5.77 1.28
N ARG A 23 -18.22 6.18 2.23
CA ARG A 23 -16.86 6.67 2.00
C ARG A 23 -15.92 6.08 3.05
N VAL A 24 -14.77 5.58 2.61
CA VAL A 24 -13.78 4.96 3.48
C VAL A 24 -12.39 5.56 3.23
N CYS A 25 -11.63 5.73 4.31
CA CYS A 25 -10.21 6.10 4.24
C CYS A 25 -9.38 4.84 4.54
N VAL A 26 -8.58 4.41 3.57
CA VAL A 26 -7.66 3.27 3.70
C VAL A 26 -6.27 3.81 3.96
N LYS A 27 -5.72 3.53 5.15
CA LYS A 27 -4.35 3.90 5.49
C LYS A 27 -3.41 2.71 5.23
N ALA A 28 -2.43 2.91 4.36
CA ALA A 28 -1.34 1.96 4.15
C ALA A 28 -0.04 2.49 4.79
N GLY A 29 0.54 1.71 5.70
CA GLY A 29 1.83 2.01 6.34
C GLY A 29 3.03 1.62 5.48
N THR A 30 4.25 1.98 5.93
CA THR A 30 5.47 1.78 5.14
C THR A 30 5.75 0.29 4.92
N SER A 31 5.52 -0.55 5.93
CA SER A 31 5.63 -2.01 5.82
C SER A 31 4.64 -2.62 4.82
N VAL A 32 3.50 -1.97 4.59
CA VAL A 32 2.48 -2.43 3.63
C VAL A 32 2.90 -2.06 2.21
N VAL A 33 3.36 -0.83 1.99
CA VAL A 33 3.63 -0.29 0.65
C VAL A 33 5.07 -0.51 0.15
N ALA A 34 6.01 -0.80 1.04
CA ALA A 34 7.42 -1.00 0.72
C ALA A 34 7.96 -2.32 1.28
N ASN A 35 8.90 -2.91 0.56
CA ASN A 35 9.73 -4.01 1.02
C ASN A 35 10.88 -3.48 1.91
N GLU A 36 11.57 -4.38 2.61
CA GLU A 36 12.68 -4.04 3.50
C GLU A 36 13.86 -3.36 2.75
N ASP A 37 14.07 -3.71 1.48
CA ASP A 37 15.05 -3.08 0.59
C ASP A 37 14.64 -1.66 0.12
N GLY A 38 13.49 -1.18 0.61
CA GLY A 38 12.92 0.11 0.31
C GLY A 38 12.21 0.17 -1.03
N ARG A 39 12.10 -0.91 -1.82
CA ARG A 39 11.31 -0.93 -3.08
C ARG A 39 9.81 -0.95 -2.81
N PRO A 40 8.97 -0.43 -3.74
CA PRO A 40 7.53 -0.66 -3.68
C PRO A 40 7.21 -2.14 -3.65
N SER A 41 6.32 -2.54 -2.73
CA SER A 41 5.81 -3.90 -2.69
C SER A 41 4.68 -4.06 -3.71
N LEU A 42 5.07 -4.29 -4.97
CA LEU A 42 4.13 -4.33 -6.09
C LEU A 42 3.02 -5.37 -5.90
N THR A 43 3.33 -6.53 -5.33
CA THR A 43 2.33 -7.58 -5.04
C THR A 43 1.27 -7.09 -4.04
N ARG A 44 1.69 -6.48 -2.92
CA ARG A 44 0.75 -5.96 -1.91
C ARG A 44 -0.04 -4.77 -2.43
N LEU A 45 0.61 -3.88 -3.18
CA LEU A 45 -0.04 -2.74 -3.81
C LEU A 45 -1.05 -3.18 -4.88
N GLY A 46 -0.73 -4.21 -5.67
CA GLY A 46 -1.64 -4.79 -6.67
C GLY A 46 -2.90 -5.34 -6.03
N ALA A 47 -2.76 -6.23 -5.04
CA ALA A 47 -3.90 -6.79 -4.31
C ALA A 47 -4.75 -5.70 -3.62
N MET A 48 -4.11 -4.68 -3.04
CA MET A 48 -4.84 -3.53 -2.47
C MET A 48 -5.57 -2.73 -3.54
N THR A 49 -4.98 -2.56 -4.72
CA THR A 49 -5.60 -1.83 -5.83
C THR A 49 -6.83 -2.58 -6.34
N GLU A 50 -6.75 -3.90 -6.49
CA GLU A 50 -7.88 -4.75 -6.87
C GLU A 50 -9.03 -4.62 -5.86
N GLN A 51 -8.74 -4.77 -4.56
CA GLN A 51 -9.75 -4.62 -3.51
C GLN A 51 -10.37 -3.21 -3.48
N ILE A 52 -9.57 -2.17 -3.70
CA ILE A 52 -10.08 -0.79 -3.78
C ILE A 52 -10.95 -0.62 -5.03
N ALA A 53 -10.57 -1.23 -6.17
CA ALA A 53 -11.35 -1.17 -7.40
C ALA A 53 -12.73 -1.82 -7.21
N ASP A 54 -12.80 -2.97 -6.55
CA ASP A 54 -14.06 -3.64 -6.22
C ASP A 54 -14.98 -2.74 -5.37
N LEU A 55 -14.41 -2.08 -4.34
CA LEU A 55 -15.15 -1.13 -3.51
C LEU A 55 -15.68 0.04 -4.34
N VAL A 56 -14.83 0.63 -5.19
CA VAL A 56 -15.22 1.74 -6.07
C VAL A 56 -16.32 1.32 -7.04
N GLN A 57 -16.21 0.11 -7.62
CA GLN A 57 -17.23 -0.43 -8.54
C GLN A 57 -18.57 -0.69 -7.84
N SER A 58 -18.55 -1.06 -6.55
CA SER A 58 -19.75 -1.17 -5.72
C SER A 58 -20.36 0.17 -5.27
N GLY A 59 -19.77 1.30 -5.68
CA GLY A 59 -20.26 2.65 -5.38
C GLY A 59 -19.71 3.27 -4.08
N ILE A 60 -18.70 2.65 -3.46
CA ILE A 60 -18.04 3.17 -2.26
C ILE A 60 -16.90 4.11 -2.67
N GLN A 61 -16.85 5.29 -2.05
CA GLN A 61 -15.77 6.25 -2.31
C GLN A 61 -14.56 5.93 -1.43
N VAL A 62 -13.39 5.73 -2.04
CA VAL A 62 -12.17 5.38 -1.32
C VAL A 62 -11.17 6.53 -1.36
N ILE A 63 -10.64 6.89 -0.19
CA ILE A 63 -9.46 7.77 -0.05
C ILE A 63 -8.30 6.89 0.41
N LEU A 64 -7.24 6.79 -0.39
CA LEU A 64 -6.03 6.04 -0.04
C LEU A 64 -4.97 6.98 0.53
N VAL A 65 -4.45 6.64 1.71
CA VAL A 65 -3.36 7.39 2.37
C VAL A 65 -2.16 6.46 2.58
N SER A 66 -1.16 6.57 1.72
CA SER A 66 0.07 5.77 1.76
C SER A 66 1.23 6.48 2.45
N SER A 67 2.19 5.72 3.00
CA SER A 67 3.51 6.22 3.40
C SER A 67 4.61 5.62 2.51
N GLY A 68 5.87 5.63 2.93
CA GLY A 68 6.97 4.93 2.21
C GLY A 68 7.72 5.77 1.17
N SER A 69 7.25 6.98 0.84
CA SER A 69 7.92 7.89 -0.11
C SER A 69 9.38 8.18 0.26
N VAL A 70 9.67 8.41 1.54
CA VAL A 70 11.03 8.72 2.02
C VAL A 70 11.99 7.55 1.83
N GLY A 71 11.59 6.33 2.22
CA GLY A 71 12.43 5.14 2.08
C GLY A 71 12.71 4.82 0.60
N MET A 72 11.67 4.92 -0.22
CA MET A 72 11.79 4.72 -1.67
C MET A 72 12.67 5.78 -2.33
N GLY A 73 12.50 7.05 -1.95
CA GLY A 73 13.30 8.16 -2.46
C GLY A 73 14.77 8.02 -2.09
N LYS A 74 15.08 7.70 -0.83
CA LYS A 74 16.46 7.44 -0.37
C LYS A 74 17.14 6.34 -1.19
N ARG A 75 16.42 5.27 -1.52
CA ARG A 75 16.94 4.18 -2.37
C ARG A 75 17.28 4.66 -3.78
N LEU A 76 16.40 5.44 -4.40
CA LEU A 76 16.61 5.96 -5.75
C LEU A 76 17.83 6.89 -5.81
N LEU A 77 17.96 7.79 -4.85
CA LEU A 77 19.10 8.70 -4.74
C LEU A 77 20.42 7.96 -4.55
N ARG A 78 20.44 6.92 -3.70
CA ARG A 78 21.63 6.04 -3.53
C ARG A 78 21.99 5.33 -4.83
N LYS A 79 21.01 4.80 -5.56
CA LYS A 79 21.24 4.15 -6.86
C LYS A 79 21.85 5.13 -7.86
N GLN A 80 21.33 6.35 -7.97
CA GLN A 80 21.86 7.38 -8.86
C GLN A 80 23.31 7.76 -8.52
N ARG A 81 23.62 7.93 -7.22
CA ARG A 81 24.98 8.22 -6.77
C ARG A 81 25.96 7.10 -7.13
N ASN A 82 25.58 5.85 -6.89
CA ASN A 82 26.44 4.70 -7.18
C ASN A 82 26.75 4.59 -8.69
N LEU A 83 25.76 4.86 -9.55
CA LEU A 83 25.97 4.90 -10.99
C LEU A 83 26.95 6.00 -11.39
N GLN A 84 26.79 7.21 -10.84
CA GLN A 84 27.69 8.33 -11.13
C GLN A 84 29.14 8.08 -10.71
N MET A 85 29.37 7.41 -9.58
CA MET A 85 30.71 7.03 -9.14
C MET A 85 31.35 6.04 -10.12
N SER A 86 30.61 4.99 -10.49
CA SER A 86 31.12 3.97 -11.43
C SER A 86 31.53 4.55 -12.79
N PHE A 87 30.81 5.56 -13.31
CA PHE A 87 31.22 6.23 -14.56
C PHE A 87 32.53 7.03 -14.40
N ARG A 88 32.72 7.69 -13.25
CA ARG A 88 33.96 8.45 -12.97
C ARG A 88 35.16 7.53 -12.84
N ASP A 89 34.98 6.38 -12.19
CA ASP A 89 36.04 5.40 -11.99
C ASP A 89 36.50 4.79 -13.33
N ILE A 90 35.56 4.54 -14.26
CA ILE A 90 35.90 4.07 -15.62
C ILE A 90 36.73 5.12 -16.38
N HIS A 91 36.32 6.40 -16.38
CA HIS A 91 37.07 7.46 -17.08
C HIS A 91 38.46 7.70 -16.48
N ASN A 92 38.66 7.46 -15.19
CA ASN A 92 39.96 7.66 -14.53
C ASN A 92 40.96 6.50 -14.77
N ASN A 93 40.50 5.33 -15.21
CA ASN A 93 41.35 4.15 -15.44
C ASN A 93 41.79 3.98 -16.91
N ASP A 94 41.41 4.92 -17.78
CA ASP A 94 41.81 4.98 -19.20
C ASP A 94 43.06 5.87 -19.43
N HIS A 95 43.86 6.10 -18.38
CA HIS A 95 45.17 6.75 -18.40
C HIS A 95 46.25 5.80 -17.87
#